data_AF-A0A8B7CLM3-F1
#
_entry.id   AF-A0A8B7CLM3-F1
#
_cell.length_a   1.000
_cell.length_b   1.000
_cell.length_c   1.000
_cell.angle_alpha   90.00
_cell.angle_beta   90.00
_cell.angle_gamma   90.00
#
_symmetry.space_group_name_H-M   'P 1'
#
loop_
_entity.id
_entity.type
_entity.pdbx_description
1 polymer ?
#
loop_
_entity_poly.entity_id
_entity_poly.type
_entity_poly.pdbx_seq_one_letter_code
_entity_poly.pdbx_strand_id
1 'polypeptide(L)'
;MTLRPVPASVAKQAELRRLDGNAFFKKQRIGAAIDAYTEAITLCPNVAVYWTNRALCYQKRKEWTKVEEDCRKALELDSNSVKAFDLGRGRNPVGCMVEEIWQTLAKAKYMEWELSWSNHAWRLQNLKEACERALAEYHFLDNSLAEDASKDAADDHSEQLELLNEVFCKAAQADMPTQVPDYLCCKITLDIFRDPVITPSGVTYERAVLLEHLKQVGKFDPVTREPLEQHQLVPNLALKEAVQAYLNEHGWAYNSS
;
A
#
# COMPACT_ATOMS: atom_id res chain seq x y z
N MET A 1 6.71 -15.20 -26.25
CA MET A 1 7.09 -14.21 -27.28
C MET A 1 7.89 -13.11 -26.62
N THR A 2 9.21 -13.06 -26.83
CA THR A 2 10.08 -12.00 -26.30
C THR A 2 9.85 -10.72 -27.10
N LEU A 3 9.27 -9.70 -26.45
CA LEU A 3 9.05 -8.37 -27.06
C LEU A 3 10.40 -7.78 -27.49
N ARG A 4 10.51 -7.34 -28.75
CA ARG A 4 11.71 -6.63 -29.22
C ARG A 4 11.85 -5.33 -28.42
N PRO A 5 13.05 -5.00 -27.91
CA PRO A 5 13.27 -3.76 -27.19
C PRO A 5 13.02 -2.56 -28.12
N VAL A 6 12.29 -1.56 -27.62
CA VAL A 6 11.98 -0.34 -28.38
C VAL A 6 13.28 0.41 -28.67
N PRO A 7 13.52 0.88 -29.91
CA PRO A 7 14.71 1.66 -30.23
C PRO A 7 14.83 2.90 -29.34
N ALA A 8 16.05 3.21 -28.87
CA ALA A 8 16.29 4.33 -27.96
C ALA A 8 15.83 5.69 -28.54
N SER A 9 15.85 5.85 -29.87
CA SER A 9 15.32 7.04 -30.55
C SER A 9 13.81 7.19 -30.38
N VAL A 10 13.06 6.09 -30.48
CA VAL A 10 11.60 6.04 -30.30
C VAL A 10 11.23 6.30 -28.85
N ALA A 11 11.97 5.72 -27.90
CA ALA A 11 11.77 5.98 -26.47
C ALA A 11 12.00 7.46 -26.12
N LYS A 12 13.07 8.07 -26.66
CA LYS A 12 13.34 9.51 -26.48
C LYS A 12 12.23 10.37 -27.09
N GLN A 13 11.70 9.98 -28.25
CA GLN A 13 10.59 10.69 -28.88
C GLN A 13 9.30 10.59 -28.05
N ALA A 14 8.97 9.40 -27.53
CA ALA A 14 7.82 9.21 -26.64
C ALA A 14 7.93 10.10 -25.40
N GLU A 15 9.13 10.25 -24.84
CA GLU A 15 9.33 11.13 -23.70
C GLU A 15 9.14 12.61 -24.00
N LEU A 16 9.55 13.07 -25.19
CA LEU A 16 9.23 14.42 -25.64
C LEU A 16 7.72 14.63 -25.71
N ARG A 17 6.95 13.65 -26.22
CA ARG A 17 5.49 13.71 -26.27
C ARG A 17 4.85 13.76 -24.88
N ARG A 18 5.40 13.03 -23.89
CA ARG A 18 4.96 13.16 -22.49
C ARG A 18 5.21 14.58 -21.95
N LEU A 19 6.37 15.17 -22.24
CA LEU A 19 6.69 16.54 -21.81
C LEU A 19 5.77 17.58 -22.46
N ASP A 20 5.45 17.42 -23.75
CA ASP A 20 4.47 18.26 -24.45
C ASP A 20 3.09 18.14 -23.81
N GLY A 21 2.64 16.91 -23.52
CA GLY A 21 1.39 16.65 -22.80
C GLY A 21 1.35 17.34 -21.44
N ASN A 22 2.43 17.30 -20.66
CA ASN A 22 2.54 18.01 -19.38
C ASN A 22 2.41 19.52 -19.57
N ALA A 23 3.05 20.08 -20.61
CA ALA A 23 2.99 21.51 -20.91
C ALA A 23 1.57 21.95 -21.33
N PHE A 24 0.88 21.16 -22.15
CA PHE A 24 -0.51 21.43 -22.53
C PHE A 24 -1.47 21.31 -21.34
N PHE A 25 -1.26 20.32 -20.47
CA PHE A 25 -2.05 20.13 -19.26
C PHE A 25 -1.94 21.33 -18.32
N LYS A 26 -0.71 21.84 -18.09
CA LYS A 26 -0.49 23.07 -17.29
C LYS A 26 -1.18 24.30 -17.87
N LYS A 27 -1.25 24.39 -19.21
CA LYS A 27 -1.97 25.46 -19.94
C LYS A 27 -3.49 25.24 -20.03
N GLN A 28 -4.03 24.24 -19.32
CA GLN A 28 -5.44 23.82 -19.37
C GLN A 28 -5.95 23.43 -20.78
N ARG A 29 -5.06 23.14 -21.73
CA ARG A 29 -5.41 22.65 -23.06
C ARG A 29 -5.57 21.13 -23.03
N ILE A 30 -6.65 20.66 -22.40
CA ILE A 30 -6.84 19.25 -22.08
C ILE A 30 -6.89 18.36 -23.35
N GLY A 31 -7.51 18.82 -24.44
CA GLY A 31 -7.53 18.07 -25.71
C GLY A 31 -6.13 17.80 -26.27
N ALA A 32 -5.33 18.87 -26.42
CA ALA A 32 -3.95 18.74 -26.91
C ALA A 32 -3.05 17.89 -25.98
N ALA A 33 -3.32 17.93 -24.67
CA ALA A 33 -2.62 17.05 -23.72
C ALA A 33 -2.96 15.57 -23.96
N ILE A 34 -4.23 15.25 -24.20
CA ILE A 34 -4.67 13.87 -24.54
C ILE A 34 -4.01 13.38 -25.82
N ASP A 35 -3.97 14.23 -26.85
CA ASP A 35 -3.35 13.88 -28.14
C ASP A 35 -1.85 13.57 -27.95
N ALA A 36 -1.13 14.45 -27.24
CA ALA A 36 0.29 14.26 -26.96
C ALA A 36 0.57 12.99 -26.13
N TYR A 37 -0.21 12.70 -25.08
CA TYR A 37 -0.04 11.45 -24.34
C TYR A 37 -0.42 10.23 -25.18
N THR A 38 -1.40 10.35 -26.07
CA THR A 38 -1.76 9.27 -26.98
C THR A 38 -0.62 8.97 -27.95
N GLU A 39 0.03 9.99 -28.50
CA GLU A 39 1.26 9.82 -29.29
C GLU A 39 2.40 9.17 -28.49
N ALA A 40 2.56 9.51 -27.20
CA ALA A 40 3.55 8.86 -26.34
C ALA A 40 3.24 7.36 -26.16
N ILE A 41 1.96 7.01 -25.97
CA ILE A 41 1.49 5.62 -25.81
C ILE A 41 1.65 4.82 -27.10
N THR A 42 1.36 5.40 -28.27
CA THR A 42 1.54 4.68 -29.55
C THR A 42 3.01 4.37 -29.83
N LEU A 43 3.93 5.24 -29.42
CA LEU A 43 5.37 5.00 -29.53
C LEU A 43 5.87 3.99 -28.50
N CYS A 44 5.37 4.06 -27.27
CA CYS A 44 5.85 3.28 -26.12
C CYS A 44 4.67 2.89 -25.22
N PRO A 45 3.95 1.79 -25.52
CA PRO A 45 2.74 1.42 -24.79
C PRO A 45 3.02 0.84 -23.40
N ASN A 46 4.25 0.41 -23.12
CA ASN A 46 4.62 -0.28 -21.89
C ASN A 46 5.08 0.65 -20.76
N VAL A 47 4.77 1.94 -20.83
CA VAL A 47 5.15 2.93 -19.80
C VAL A 47 3.89 3.41 -19.06
N ALA A 48 3.72 2.95 -17.81
CA ALA A 48 2.52 3.22 -16.99
C ALA A 48 2.22 4.73 -16.80
N VAL A 49 3.26 5.56 -16.72
CA VAL A 49 3.14 7.02 -16.50
C VAL A 49 2.32 7.70 -17.61
N TYR A 50 2.42 7.24 -18.86
CA TYR A 50 1.69 7.86 -19.97
C TYR A 50 0.18 7.65 -19.83
N TRP A 51 -0.21 6.43 -19.45
CA TRP A 51 -1.60 6.06 -19.19
C TRP A 51 -2.18 6.86 -18.02
N THR A 52 -1.48 6.96 -16.88
CA THR A 52 -1.99 7.75 -15.73
C THR A 52 -2.12 9.24 -16.03
N ASN A 53 -1.23 9.81 -16.86
CA ASN A 53 -1.32 11.21 -17.25
C ASN A 53 -2.48 11.48 -18.21
N ARG A 54 -2.78 10.54 -19.13
CA ARG A 54 -3.95 10.62 -20.00
C ARG A 54 -5.26 10.41 -19.22
N ALA A 55 -5.29 9.46 -18.28
CA ALA A 55 -6.39 9.25 -17.35
C ALA A 55 -6.74 10.54 -16.58
N LEU A 56 -5.73 11.28 -16.09
CA LEU A 56 -5.94 12.57 -15.43
C LEU A 56 -6.59 13.61 -16.34
N CYS A 57 -6.29 13.59 -17.65
CA CYS A 57 -6.94 14.48 -18.61
C CYS A 57 -8.41 14.10 -18.83
N TYR A 58 -8.71 12.80 -18.98
CA TYR A 58 -10.09 12.31 -19.07
C TYR A 58 -10.90 12.61 -17.81
N GLN A 59 -10.27 12.54 -16.64
CA GLN A 59 -10.89 12.91 -15.37
C GLN A 59 -11.34 14.38 -15.38
N LYS A 60 -10.50 15.30 -15.88
CA LYS A 60 -10.87 16.72 -16.04
C LYS A 60 -12.05 16.92 -16.99
N ARG A 61 -12.22 16.05 -17.98
CA ARG A 61 -13.37 16.03 -18.91
C ARG A 61 -14.58 15.24 -18.41
N LYS A 62 -14.49 14.58 -17.25
CA LYS A 62 -15.52 13.69 -16.69
C LYS A 62 -15.82 12.48 -17.58
N GLU A 63 -14.84 12.01 -18.37
CA GLU A 63 -14.94 10.82 -19.21
C GLU A 63 -14.52 9.57 -18.44
N TRP A 64 -15.34 9.12 -17.49
CA TRP A 64 -14.99 8.12 -16.49
C TRP A 64 -14.64 6.74 -17.05
N THR A 65 -15.32 6.30 -18.11
CA THR A 65 -15.03 5.02 -18.77
C THR A 65 -13.59 4.95 -19.28
N LYS A 66 -13.11 6.05 -19.85
CA LYS A 66 -11.73 6.15 -20.35
C LYS A 66 -10.70 6.31 -19.22
N VAL A 67 -11.07 6.97 -18.12
CA VAL A 67 -10.24 7.02 -16.91
C VAL A 67 -10.00 5.60 -16.42
N GLU A 68 -11.07 4.82 -16.30
CA GLU A 68 -11.00 3.44 -15.86
C GLU A 68 -10.12 2.60 -16.80
N GLU A 69 -10.34 2.66 -18.11
CA GLU A 69 -9.51 1.95 -19.09
C GLU A 69 -8.02 2.27 -18.98
N ASP A 70 -7.67 3.55 -18.89
CA ASP A 70 -6.28 3.99 -18.79
C ASP A 70 -5.66 3.60 -17.43
N CYS A 71 -6.42 3.68 -16.34
CA CYS A 71 -5.96 3.24 -15.02
C CYS A 71 -5.73 1.73 -14.97
N ARG A 72 -6.62 0.92 -15.55
CA ARG A 72 -6.43 -0.53 -15.70
C ARG A 72 -5.10 -0.82 -16.35
N LYS A 73 -4.85 -0.14 -17.48
CA LYS A 73 -3.65 -0.39 -18.27
C LYS A 73 -2.39 0.05 -17.55
N ALA A 74 -2.44 1.16 -16.81
CA ALA A 74 -1.34 1.60 -15.97
C ALA A 74 -1.01 0.55 -14.88
N LEU A 75 -2.01 -0.05 -14.26
CA LEU A 75 -1.84 -1.04 -13.18
C LEU A 75 -1.40 -2.43 -13.69
N GLU A 76 -1.79 -2.80 -14.91
CA GLU A 76 -1.22 -3.98 -15.58
C GLU A 76 0.29 -3.83 -15.83
N LEU A 77 0.77 -2.60 -16.03
CA LEU A 77 2.18 -2.29 -16.30
C LEU A 77 2.98 -2.02 -15.03
N ASP A 78 2.36 -1.36 -14.06
CA ASP A 78 2.92 -1.02 -12.75
C ASP A 78 1.84 -1.22 -11.68
N SER A 79 1.83 -2.41 -11.09
CA SER A 79 0.87 -2.79 -10.05
C SER A 79 0.99 -1.95 -8.78
N ASN A 80 2.08 -1.19 -8.59
CA ASN A 80 2.31 -0.35 -7.42
C ASN A 80 1.96 1.12 -7.67
N SER A 81 1.34 1.45 -8.80
CA SER A 81 1.05 2.84 -9.15
C SER A 81 -0.08 3.45 -8.32
N VAL A 82 0.27 4.11 -7.21
CA VAL A 82 -0.66 4.85 -6.32
C VAL A 82 -1.52 5.84 -7.12
N LYS A 83 -0.92 6.53 -8.11
CA LYS A 83 -1.62 7.50 -8.95
C LYS A 83 -2.71 6.86 -9.82
N ALA A 84 -2.43 5.71 -10.43
CA ALA A 84 -3.40 4.99 -11.24
C ALA A 84 -4.58 4.52 -10.38
N PHE A 85 -4.26 4.00 -9.20
CA PHE A 85 -5.24 3.57 -8.22
C PHE A 85 -6.16 4.72 -7.77
N ASP A 86 -5.58 5.86 -7.42
CA ASP A 86 -6.31 7.05 -6.98
C ASP A 86 -7.19 7.67 -8.07
N LEU A 87 -6.73 7.66 -9.32
CA LEU A 87 -7.52 8.16 -10.45
C LEU A 87 -8.70 7.24 -10.77
N GLY A 88 -8.52 5.93 -10.68
CA GLY A 88 -9.57 4.93 -10.88
C GLY A 88 -10.75 5.13 -9.92
N ARG A 89 -10.48 5.58 -8.68
CA ARG A 89 -11.49 5.91 -7.66
C ARG A 89 -12.34 7.15 -7.96
N GLY A 90 -11.91 8.00 -8.89
CA GLY A 90 -12.52 9.30 -9.13
C GLY A 90 -13.99 9.20 -9.57
N ARG A 91 -14.91 9.56 -8.65
CA ARG A 91 -16.35 9.87 -8.84
C ARG A 91 -17.32 8.75 -9.18
N ASN A 92 -16.87 7.51 -9.42
CA ASN A 92 -17.75 6.35 -9.48
C ASN A 92 -17.46 5.38 -8.32
N PRO A 93 -18.13 5.52 -7.17
CA PRO A 93 -17.99 4.61 -6.02
C PRO A 93 -18.46 3.18 -6.31
N VAL A 94 -19.11 2.98 -7.46
CA VAL A 94 -19.74 1.71 -7.88
C VAL A 94 -18.90 0.98 -8.95
N GLY A 95 -17.70 1.48 -9.27
CA GLY A 95 -16.82 0.79 -10.20
C GLY A 95 -16.27 -0.50 -9.59
N CYS A 96 -16.84 -1.65 -9.97
CA CYS A 96 -16.36 -3.01 -9.63
C CYS A 96 -14.85 -3.15 -9.84
N MET A 97 -14.32 -2.46 -10.84
CA MET A 97 -12.91 -2.53 -11.19
C MET A 97 -11.95 -1.89 -10.18
N VAL A 98 -12.36 -0.84 -9.47
CA VAL A 98 -11.52 -0.22 -8.43
C VAL A 98 -11.33 -1.18 -7.26
N GLU A 99 -12.39 -1.90 -6.94
CA GLU A 99 -12.41 -2.92 -5.91
C GLU A 99 -11.56 -4.13 -6.33
N GLU A 100 -11.73 -4.64 -7.56
CA GLU A 100 -10.92 -5.73 -8.13
C GLU A 100 -9.42 -5.38 -8.21
N ILE A 101 -9.09 -4.16 -8.63
CA ILE A 101 -7.71 -3.66 -8.62
C ILE A 101 -7.16 -3.61 -7.20
N TRP A 102 -7.92 -3.02 -6.27
CA TRP A 102 -7.46 -2.90 -4.89
C TRP A 102 -7.23 -4.27 -4.29
N GLN A 103 -8.16 -5.21 -4.48
CA GLN A 103 -8.02 -6.59 -4.01
C GLN A 103 -6.78 -7.26 -4.59
N THR A 104 -6.51 -7.05 -5.89
CA THR A 104 -5.32 -7.60 -6.54
C THR A 104 -4.04 -7.00 -5.97
N LEU A 105 -4.00 -5.67 -5.79
CA LEU A 105 -2.87 -4.93 -5.24
C LEU A 105 -2.64 -5.29 -3.77
N ALA A 106 -3.69 -5.32 -2.97
CA ALA A 106 -3.68 -5.69 -1.56
C ALA A 106 -3.17 -7.12 -1.40
N LYS A 107 -3.67 -8.06 -2.21
CA LYS A 107 -3.17 -9.44 -2.23
C LYS A 107 -1.69 -9.52 -2.59
N ALA A 108 -1.24 -8.79 -3.61
CA ALA A 108 0.17 -8.75 -3.98
C ALA A 108 1.05 -8.19 -2.85
N LYS A 109 0.59 -7.11 -2.18
CA LYS A 109 1.28 -6.50 -1.05
C LYS A 109 1.33 -7.40 0.18
N TYR A 110 0.24 -8.10 0.46
CA TYR A 110 0.21 -9.10 1.51
C TYR A 110 1.20 -10.24 1.24
N MET A 111 1.22 -10.78 0.02
CA MET A 111 2.16 -11.84 -0.37
C MET A 111 3.63 -11.39 -0.30
N GLU A 112 3.92 -10.16 -0.72
CA GLU A 112 5.25 -9.55 -0.61
C GLU A 112 5.69 -9.47 0.86
N TRP A 113 4.79 -9.02 1.74
CA TRP A 113 5.02 -9.00 3.17
C TRP A 113 5.22 -10.40 3.75
N GLU A 114 4.36 -11.37 3.42
CA GLU A 114 4.41 -12.74 3.94
C GLU A 114 5.72 -13.44 3.57
N LEU A 115 6.21 -13.21 2.35
CA LEU A 115 7.51 -13.71 1.91
C LEU A 115 8.67 -13.05 2.66
N SER A 116 8.63 -11.72 2.80
CA SER A 116 9.66 -10.96 3.54
C SER A 116 9.71 -11.39 5.01
N TRP A 117 8.55 -11.50 5.64
CA TRP A 117 8.36 -11.96 7.00
C TRP A 117 8.90 -13.36 7.21
N SER A 118 8.55 -14.31 6.33
CA SER A 118 9.05 -15.69 6.39
C SER A 118 10.57 -15.76 6.30
N ASN A 119 11.16 -14.96 5.39
CA ASN A 119 12.61 -14.87 5.25
C ASN A 119 13.27 -14.25 6.49
N HIS A 120 12.66 -13.22 7.08
CA HIS A 120 13.18 -12.58 8.28
C HIS A 120 13.11 -13.51 9.49
N ALA A 121 11.97 -14.17 9.71
CA ALA A 121 11.78 -15.16 10.77
C ALA A 121 12.83 -16.29 10.68
N TRP A 122 13.06 -16.81 9.47
CA TRP A 122 14.10 -17.82 9.24
C TRP A 122 15.51 -17.31 9.55
N ARG A 123 15.84 -16.06 9.15
CA ARG A 123 17.14 -15.45 9.47
C ARG A 123 17.33 -15.25 10.97
N LEU A 124 16.31 -14.78 11.68
CA LEU A 124 16.34 -14.61 13.13
C LEU A 124 16.57 -15.95 13.84
N GLN A 125 15.88 -17.00 13.41
CA GLN A 125 16.05 -18.34 13.97
C GLN A 125 17.48 -18.88 13.77
N ASN A 126 18.02 -18.77 12.55
CA ASN A 126 19.39 -19.20 12.29
C ASN A 126 20.44 -18.39 13.08
N LEU A 127 20.22 -17.09 13.21
CA LEU A 127 21.11 -16.23 13.98
C LEU A 127 21.06 -16.58 15.47
N LYS A 128 19.86 -16.86 16.00
CA LYS A 128 19.68 -17.35 17.37
C LYS A 128 20.47 -18.64 17.60
N GLU A 129 20.28 -19.65 16.75
CA GLU A 129 21.01 -20.92 16.86
C GLU A 129 22.54 -20.74 16.73
N ALA A 130 23.00 -19.80 15.89
CA ALA A 130 24.42 -19.47 15.79
C ALA A 130 24.96 -18.82 17.07
N CYS A 131 24.21 -17.89 17.66
CA CYS A 131 24.57 -17.26 18.94
C CYS A 131 24.58 -18.26 20.09
N GLU A 132 23.58 -19.14 20.18
CA GLU A 132 23.51 -20.20 21.19
C GLU A 132 24.73 -21.15 21.09
N ARG A 133 25.10 -21.57 19.88
CA ARG A 133 26.31 -22.38 19.65
C ARG A 133 27.58 -21.64 20.05
N ALA A 134 27.74 -20.38 19.64
CA ALA A 134 28.92 -19.59 19.98
C ALA A 134 29.04 -19.36 21.50
N LEU A 135 27.92 -19.14 22.18
CA LEU A 135 27.88 -19.02 23.63
C LEU A 135 28.28 -20.34 24.30
N ALA A 136 27.73 -21.48 23.84
CA ALA A 136 28.11 -22.79 24.36
C ALA A 136 29.60 -23.11 24.16
N GLU A 137 30.16 -22.77 22.98
CA GLU A 137 31.59 -22.92 22.71
C GLU A 137 32.46 -22.04 23.62
N TYR A 138 32.06 -20.78 23.84
CA TYR A 138 32.75 -19.86 24.74
C TYR A 138 32.82 -20.42 26.17
N HIS A 139 31.68 -20.85 26.72
CA HIS A 139 31.59 -21.43 28.06
C HIS A 139 32.33 -22.78 28.17
N PHE A 140 32.36 -23.57 27.10
CA PHE A 140 33.17 -24.79 27.06
C PHE A 140 34.68 -24.49 27.17
N LEU A 141 35.16 -23.45 26.48
CA LEU A 141 36.57 -23.03 26.55
C LEU A 141 36.91 -22.41 27.90
N ASP A 142 36.04 -21.57 28.46
CA ASP A 142 36.25 -20.92 29.76
C ASP A 142 36.31 -21.92 30.92
N ASN A 143 35.38 -22.89 30.95
CA ASN A 143 35.40 -24.00 31.90
C ASN A 143 36.63 -24.92 31.76
N SER A 144 37.24 -25.00 30.58
CA SER A 144 38.47 -25.80 30.39
C SER A 144 39.72 -25.13 30.98
N LEU A 145 39.67 -23.81 31.21
CA LEU A 145 40.76 -23.00 31.75
C LEU A 145 40.63 -22.76 33.26
N ALA A 146 39.43 -22.93 33.84
CA ALA A 146 39.17 -22.78 35.27
C ALA A 146 39.34 -24.13 36.01
N GLU A 147 40.34 -24.24 36.89
CA GLU A 147 40.60 -25.47 37.67
C GLU A 147 39.53 -25.78 38.75
N ASP A 148 38.61 -24.84 39.03
CA ASP A 148 37.45 -25.03 39.91
C ASP A 148 36.19 -24.43 39.22
N ALA A 149 35.39 -25.28 38.58
CA ALA A 149 34.11 -24.88 38.00
C ALA A 149 33.13 -24.47 39.13
N SER A 150 33.05 -23.18 39.43
CA SER A 150 32.15 -22.66 40.45
C SER A 150 30.69 -22.78 40.00
N LYS A 151 29.77 -23.00 40.97
CA LYS A 151 28.31 -23.00 40.72
C LYS A 151 27.83 -21.70 40.09
N ASP A 152 28.54 -20.60 40.34
CA ASP A 152 28.22 -19.25 39.86
C ASP A 152 28.43 -19.11 38.34
N ALA A 153 29.34 -19.89 37.72
CA ALA A 153 29.57 -19.86 36.27
C ALA A 153 28.48 -20.59 35.45
N ALA A 154 27.90 -21.65 36.02
CA ALA A 154 26.78 -22.35 35.41
C ALA A 154 25.48 -21.52 35.47
N ASP A 155 25.32 -20.73 36.53
CA ASP A 155 24.21 -19.78 36.71
C ASP A 155 24.31 -18.63 35.68
N ASP A 156 25.51 -18.04 35.52
CA ASP A 156 25.78 -16.99 34.52
C ASP A 156 25.53 -17.45 33.06
N HIS A 157 25.89 -18.70 32.71
CA HIS A 157 25.59 -19.26 31.39
C HIS A 157 24.07 -19.35 31.13
N SER A 158 23.30 -19.78 32.13
CA SER A 158 21.85 -19.90 32.03
C SER A 158 21.20 -18.53 31.87
N GLU A 159 21.62 -17.54 32.66
CA GLU A 159 21.13 -16.16 32.55
C GLU A 159 21.42 -15.56 31.16
N GLN A 160 22.60 -15.80 30.60
CA GLN A 160 22.96 -15.32 29.26
C GLN A 160 22.11 -15.95 28.16
N LEU A 161 21.78 -17.25 28.26
CA LEU A 161 20.87 -17.92 27.32
C LEU A 161 19.44 -17.38 27.44
N GLU A 162 18.97 -17.09 28.65
CA GLU A 162 17.66 -16.48 28.88
C GLU A 162 17.59 -15.08 28.26
N LEU A 163 18.59 -14.24 28.49
CA LEU A 163 18.70 -12.90 27.89
C LEU A 163 18.77 -12.97 26.37
N LEU A 164 19.54 -13.90 25.81
CA LEU A 164 19.62 -14.13 24.37
C LEU A 164 18.24 -14.48 23.80
N ASN A 165 17.54 -15.41 24.45
CA ASN A 165 16.19 -15.80 24.06
C ASN A 165 15.21 -14.61 24.15
N GLU A 166 15.31 -13.78 25.19
CA GLU A 166 14.48 -12.59 25.35
C GLU A 166 14.68 -11.59 24.19
N VAL A 167 15.93 -11.35 23.78
CA VAL A 167 16.26 -10.46 22.65
C VAL A 167 15.62 -10.97 21.36
N PHE A 168 15.76 -12.26 21.04
CA PHE A 168 15.17 -12.84 19.84
C PHE A 168 13.65 -12.91 19.90
N CYS A 169 13.06 -13.17 21.07
CA CYS A 169 11.61 -13.09 21.27
C CYS A 169 11.08 -11.68 21.02
N LYS A 170 11.74 -10.65 21.55
CA LYS A 170 11.37 -9.24 21.31
C LYS A 170 11.51 -8.86 19.84
N ALA A 171 12.57 -9.31 19.17
CA ALA A 171 12.76 -9.08 17.74
C ALA A 171 11.64 -9.75 16.90
N ALA A 172 11.30 -11.00 17.21
CA ALA A 172 10.23 -11.71 16.50
C ALA A 172 8.84 -11.10 16.74
N GLN A 173 8.56 -10.59 17.94
CA GLN A 173 7.28 -9.94 18.27
C GLN A 173 7.03 -8.65 17.48
N ALA A 174 8.09 -7.91 17.14
CA ALA A 174 7.97 -6.68 16.36
C ALA A 174 7.40 -6.92 14.95
N ASP A 175 7.56 -8.13 14.42
CA ASP A 175 7.12 -8.51 13.07
C ASP A 175 5.76 -9.21 13.04
N MET A 176 5.11 -9.42 14.19
CA MET A 176 3.86 -10.17 14.27
C MET A 176 2.67 -9.31 13.83
N PRO A 177 1.75 -9.85 13.00
CA PRO A 177 0.49 -9.19 12.72
C PRO A 177 -0.31 -8.93 13.99
N THR A 178 -0.76 -7.69 14.16
CA THR A 178 -1.61 -7.28 15.28
C THR A 178 -2.99 -6.87 14.76
N GLN A 179 -3.75 -6.10 15.55
CA GLN A 179 -4.97 -5.47 15.10
C GLN A 179 -4.67 -4.11 14.48
N VAL A 180 -5.42 -3.74 13.44
CA VAL A 180 -5.37 -2.39 12.87
C VAL A 180 -6.00 -1.42 13.87
N PRO A 181 -5.37 -0.26 14.18
CA PRO A 181 -5.95 0.70 15.10
C PRO A 181 -7.32 1.24 14.65
N ASP A 182 -8.29 1.28 15.56
CA ASP A 182 -9.70 1.67 15.30
C ASP A 182 -9.90 3.05 14.63
N TYR A 183 -8.94 3.97 14.78
CA TYR A 183 -8.99 5.28 14.15
C TYR A 183 -8.61 5.26 12.66
N LEU A 184 -8.01 4.17 12.18
CA LEU A 184 -7.77 3.88 10.77
C LEU A 184 -8.92 3.07 10.14
N CYS A 185 -9.92 2.68 10.93
CA CYS A 185 -11.02 1.84 10.48
C CYS A 185 -12.34 2.63 10.32
N CYS A 186 -13.09 2.25 9.30
CA CYS A 186 -14.40 2.82 9.00
C CYS A 186 -15.45 2.38 10.03
N LYS A 187 -16.33 3.31 10.44
CA LYS A 187 -17.37 3.03 11.44
C LYS A 187 -18.51 2.13 10.95
N ILE A 188 -18.59 1.84 9.65
CA ILE A 188 -19.61 0.96 9.08
C ILE A 188 -18.98 -0.38 8.68
N THR A 189 -17.90 -0.37 7.90
CA THR A 189 -17.27 -1.62 7.44
C THR A 189 -16.40 -2.26 8.52
N LEU A 190 -15.91 -1.47 9.49
CA LEU A 190 -14.91 -1.87 10.49
C LEU A 190 -13.54 -2.24 9.90
N ASP A 191 -13.41 -2.23 8.58
CA ASP A 191 -12.15 -2.39 7.87
C ASP A 191 -11.34 -1.09 7.79
N ILE A 192 -10.05 -1.25 7.53
CA ILE A 192 -9.13 -0.13 7.28
C ILE A 192 -9.65 0.73 6.12
N PHE A 193 -9.58 2.05 6.28
CA PHE A 193 -10.10 2.97 5.28
C PHE A 193 -9.42 2.78 3.94
N ARG A 194 -10.23 2.65 2.90
CA ARG A 194 -9.79 2.64 1.53
C ARG A 194 -9.93 4.05 0.99
N ASP A 195 -11.14 4.60 0.89
CA ASP A 195 -11.42 5.94 0.38
C ASP A 195 -12.19 6.77 1.44
N PRO A 196 -11.47 7.28 2.47
CA PRO A 196 -12.11 7.96 3.58
C PRO A 196 -12.74 9.29 3.17
N VAL A 197 -14.00 9.50 3.58
CA VAL A 197 -14.73 10.76 3.47
C VAL A 197 -15.20 11.25 4.83
N ILE A 198 -15.01 12.53 5.09
CA ILE A 198 -15.46 13.18 6.31
C ILE A 198 -16.78 13.93 6.08
N THR A 199 -17.70 13.79 7.03
CA THR A 199 -18.98 14.49 7.08
C THR A 199 -18.85 15.82 7.84
N PRO A 200 -19.81 16.75 7.72
CA PRO A 200 -19.81 18.00 8.50
C PRO A 200 -19.81 17.79 10.03
N SER A 201 -20.33 16.65 10.50
CA SER A 201 -20.30 16.26 11.93
C SER A 201 -18.90 15.84 12.40
N GLY A 202 -17.92 15.73 11.49
CA GLY A 202 -16.54 15.35 11.77
C GLY A 202 -16.29 13.84 11.73
N VAL A 203 -17.30 13.01 11.43
CA VAL A 203 -17.14 11.56 11.36
C VAL A 203 -16.62 11.16 9.98
N THR A 204 -15.68 10.20 9.93
CA THR A 204 -15.13 9.67 8.68
C THR A 204 -15.67 8.29 8.38
N TYR A 205 -16.00 8.05 7.10
CA TYR A 205 -16.58 6.81 6.59
C TYR A 205 -15.90 6.39 5.29
N GLU A 206 -16.07 5.12 4.94
CA GLU A 206 -15.74 4.62 3.61
C GLU A 206 -16.73 5.20 2.59
N ARG A 207 -16.22 5.84 1.52
CA ARG A 207 -17.06 6.59 0.57
C ARG A 207 -18.16 5.74 -0.03
N ALA A 208 -17.82 4.55 -0.53
CA ALA A 208 -18.76 3.69 -1.23
C ALA A 208 -19.95 3.31 -0.32
N VAL A 209 -19.66 2.95 0.92
CA VAL A 209 -20.66 2.51 1.89
C VAL A 209 -21.53 3.66 2.38
N LEU A 210 -20.94 4.82 2.65
CA LEU A 210 -21.72 6.00 3.04
C LEU A 210 -22.67 6.45 1.92
N LEU A 211 -22.21 6.42 0.66
CA LEU A 211 -23.06 6.79 -0.47
C LEU A 211 -24.21 5.81 -0.69
N GLU A 212 -23.98 4.52 -0.49
CA GLU A 212 -25.05 3.52 -0.54
C GLU A 212 -26.05 3.72 0.60
N HIS A 213 -25.58 4.01 1.83
CA HIS A 213 -26.43 4.37 2.96
C HIS A 213 -27.32 5.58 2.65
N LEU A 214 -26.74 6.67 2.12
CA LEU A 214 -27.48 7.89 1.78
C LEU A 214 -28.55 7.65 0.70
N LYS A 215 -28.35 6.63 -0.15
CA LYS A 215 -29.27 6.26 -1.22
C LYS A 215 -30.37 5.29 -0.77
N GLN A 216 -30.02 4.27 0.02
CA GLN A 216 -30.93 3.17 0.37
C GLN A 216 -31.62 3.37 1.72
N VAL A 217 -30.91 3.94 2.69
CA VAL A 217 -31.38 4.04 4.08
C VAL A 217 -31.97 5.42 4.34
N GLY A 218 -31.25 6.48 3.98
CA GLY A 218 -31.75 7.85 4.08
C GLY A 218 -30.66 8.91 4.17
N LYS A 219 -31.06 10.17 3.97
CA LYS A 219 -30.18 11.35 3.93
C LYS A 219 -29.79 11.87 5.31
N PHE A 220 -29.15 11.02 6.10
CA PHE A 220 -28.66 11.35 7.43
C PHE A 220 -27.35 10.64 7.74
N ASP A 221 -26.54 11.24 8.60
CA ASP A 221 -25.27 10.68 9.08
C ASP A 221 -25.52 9.39 9.90
N PRO A 222 -24.89 8.26 9.57
CA PRO A 222 -25.15 6.96 10.22
C PRO A 222 -24.96 6.96 11.73
N VAL A 223 -24.04 7.77 12.26
CA VAL A 223 -23.68 7.78 13.69
C VAL A 223 -24.44 8.88 14.42
N THR A 224 -24.35 10.11 13.93
CA THR A 224 -24.89 11.29 14.61
C THR A 224 -26.37 11.55 14.30
N ARG A 225 -26.90 10.92 13.24
CA ARG A 225 -28.28 11.09 12.75
C ARG A 225 -28.62 12.49 12.25
N GLU A 226 -27.63 13.36 12.10
CA GLU A 226 -27.80 14.69 11.52
C GLU A 226 -28.14 14.60 10.02
N PRO A 227 -28.91 15.55 9.46
CA PRO A 227 -29.18 15.59 8.01
C PRO A 227 -27.88 15.65 7.21
N LEU A 228 -27.76 14.77 6.21
CA LEU A 228 -26.54 14.62 5.44
C LEU A 228 -26.85 14.39 3.96
N GLU A 229 -26.20 15.17 3.11
CA GLU A 229 -26.26 15.05 1.66
C GLU A 229 -24.89 14.75 1.04
N GLN A 230 -24.91 14.04 -0.09
CA GLN A 230 -23.71 13.63 -0.82
C GLN A 230 -22.77 14.79 -1.15
N HIS A 231 -23.29 15.97 -1.45
CA HIS A 231 -22.47 17.13 -1.84
C HIS A 231 -21.65 17.70 -0.68
N GLN A 232 -22.00 17.36 0.57
CA GLN A 232 -21.31 17.81 1.78
C GLN A 232 -20.11 16.92 2.13
N LEU A 233 -19.94 15.79 1.46
CA LEU A 233 -18.87 14.83 1.74
C LEU A 233 -17.54 15.35 1.19
N VAL A 234 -16.56 15.49 2.09
CA VAL A 234 -15.21 15.94 1.73
C VAL A 234 -14.26 14.75 1.81
N PRO A 235 -13.40 14.50 0.80
CA PRO A 235 -12.34 13.49 0.91
C PRO A 235 -11.40 13.81 2.09
N ASN A 236 -11.18 12.85 2.98
CA ASN A 236 -10.26 13.00 4.10
C ASN A 236 -8.85 12.58 3.67
N LEU A 237 -8.14 13.47 2.97
CA LEU A 237 -6.83 13.19 2.41
C LEU A 237 -5.77 12.91 3.49
N ALA A 238 -5.84 13.59 4.63
CA ALA A 238 -4.92 13.37 5.74
C ALA A 238 -5.04 11.96 6.32
N LEU A 239 -6.27 11.48 6.53
CA LEU A 239 -6.47 10.10 7.00
C LEU A 239 -6.05 9.07 5.94
N LYS A 240 -6.28 9.38 4.66
CA LYS A 240 -5.82 8.53 3.56
C LYS A 240 -4.28 8.40 3.54
N GLU A 241 -3.57 9.49 3.74
CA GLU A 241 -2.10 9.48 3.87
C GLU A 241 -1.64 8.70 5.10
N ALA A 242 -2.32 8.88 6.24
CA ALA A 242 -2.01 8.14 7.47
C ALA A 242 -2.21 6.63 7.30
N VAL A 243 -3.30 6.20 6.65
CA VAL A 243 -3.53 4.79 6.31
C VAL A 243 -2.45 4.26 5.37
N GLN A 244 -2.06 5.03 4.36
CA GLN A 244 -1.03 4.58 3.43
C GLN A 244 0.34 4.45 4.13
N ALA A 245 0.69 5.37 5.02
CA ALA A 245 1.90 5.28 5.83
C ALA A 245 1.86 4.02 6.71
N TYR A 246 0.73 3.77 7.38
CA TYR A 246 0.54 2.56 8.18
C TYR A 246 0.70 1.28 7.36
N LEU A 247 0.06 1.20 6.18
CA LEU A 247 0.15 0.04 5.28
C LEU A 247 1.56 -0.20 4.73
N ASN A 248 2.36 0.85 4.54
CA ASN A 248 3.75 0.72 4.10
C ASN A 248 4.63 0.05 5.16
N GLU A 249 4.33 0.27 6.45
CA GLU A 249 5.04 -0.33 7.58
C GLU A 249 4.44 -1.70 7.96
N HIS A 250 3.13 -1.89 7.72
CA HIS A 250 2.35 -3.03 8.20
C HIS A 250 1.70 -3.77 7.03
N GLY A 251 2.51 -4.43 6.19
CA GLY A 251 2.03 -5.10 4.98
C GLY A 251 0.99 -6.21 5.22
N TRP A 252 0.97 -6.81 6.40
CA TRP A 252 -0.08 -7.75 6.81
C TRP A 252 -1.48 -7.13 6.84
N ALA A 253 -1.59 -5.81 7.07
CA ALA A 253 -2.86 -5.10 7.20
C ALA A 253 -3.60 -4.96 5.86
N TYR A 254 -2.97 -5.32 4.73
CA TYR A 254 -3.66 -5.46 3.45
C TYR A 254 -4.64 -6.65 3.41
N ASN A 255 -4.55 -7.59 4.36
CA ASN A 255 -5.46 -8.74 4.48
C ASN A 255 -6.70 -8.46 5.36
N SER A 256 -7.01 -7.19 5.64
CA SER A 256 -8.27 -6.81 6.28
C SER A 256 -9.45 -7.19 5.38
N SER A 257 -10.47 -7.77 6.01
CA SER A 257 -11.52 -8.65 5.48
C SER A 257 -12.38 -8.09 4.34
#